data_AF-X1TFH3-F1
#
_entry.id   AF-X1TFH3-F1
#
_cell.length_a   1.000
_cell.length_b   1.000
_cell.length_c   1.000
_cell.angle_alpha   90.00
_cell.angle_beta   90.00
_cell.angle_gamma   90.00
#
_symmetry.space_group_name_H-M   'P 1'
#
loop_
_entity.id
_entity.type
_entity.pdbx_description
1 polymer ?
#
loop_
_entity_poly.entity_id
_entity_poly.type
_entity_poly.pdbx_seq_one_letter_code
_entity_poly.pdbx_strand_id
1 'polypeptide(L)'
;YKLLRMRYASFTRYFGHLKRLDWVKETGKTEASAIQEPAPGVVNPEGKPRVYYRLTAAGWKASLAEISNPVRTLYPQFDSAYAKTKRKLHQYAKY
;
A
#
# COMPACT_ATOMS: atom_id res chain seq x y z
N TYR A 1 -3.91 8.93 23.49
CA TYR A 1 -4.07 9.37 22.08
C TYR A 1 -4.19 8.14 21.19
N LYS A 2 -5.41 7.70 20.86
CA LYS A 2 -5.64 6.48 20.04
C LYS A 2 -5.58 6.90 18.57
N LEU A 3 -4.54 6.45 17.86
CA LEU A 3 -4.28 6.76 16.45
C LEU A 3 -5.30 6.07 15.54
N LEU A 4 -6.46 6.69 15.33
CA LEU A 4 -7.45 6.30 14.31
C LEU A 4 -7.02 6.66 12.88
N ARG A 5 -5.89 7.35 12.71
CA ARG A 5 -5.39 7.76 11.40
C ARG A 5 -4.33 6.77 10.92
N MET A 6 -4.59 6.15 9.76
CA MET A 6 -3.59 5.37 9.03
C MET A 6 -2.40 6.28 8.74
N ARG A 7 -1.20 5.86 9.17
CA ARG A 7 0.03 6.60 8.87
C ARG A 7 0.29 6.55 7.37
N TYR A 8 0.77 7.65 6.80
CA TYR A 8 1.10 7.75 5.38
C TYR A 8 2.00 6.60 4.89
N ALA A 9 3.02 6.25 5.68
CA ALA A 9 3.93 5.13 5.37
C ALA A 9 3.22 3.76 5.28
N SER A 10 2.16 3.54 6.09
CA SER A 10 1.36 2.31 6.01
C SER A 10 0.58 2.25 4.71
N PHE A 11 -0.02 3.37 4.30
CA PHE A 11 -0.74 3.49 3.04
C PHE A 11 0.18 3.28 1.84
N THR A 12 1.33 3.97 1.77
CA THR A 12 2.23 3.85 0.62
C THR A 12 2.78 2.44 0.45
N ARG A 13 3.10 1.76 1.56
CA ARG A 13 3.53 0.36 1.52
C ARG A 13 2.40 -0.56 1.02
N TYR A 14 1.20 -0.42 1.60
CA TYR A 14 0.03 -1.19 1.19
C TYR A 14 -0.29 -0.99 -0.30
N PHE A 15 -0.39 0.26 -0.74
CA PHE A 15 -0.70 0.60 -2.12
C PHE A 15 0.40 0.13 -3.10
N GLY A 16 1.66 0.11 -2.66
CA GLY A 16 2.77 -0.48 -3.41
C GLY A 16 2.58 -1.97 -3.69
N HIS A 17 1.94 -2.72 -2.79
CA HIS A 17 1.61 -4.12 -3.04
C HIS A 17 0.54 -4.27 -4.13
N LEU A 18 -0.48 -3.41 -4.13
CA LEU A 18 -1.53 -3.42 -5.17
C LEU A 18 -0.94 -3.15 -6.56
N LYS A 19 0.05 -2.25 -6.65
CA LYS A 19 0.79 -1.99 -7.89
C LYS A 19 1.58 -3.21 -8.36
N ARG A 20 2.28 -3.89 -7.46
CA ARG A 20 3.07 -5.10 -7.79
C ARG A 20 2.19 -6.28 -8.21
N LEU A 21 0.96 -6.34 -7.73
CA LEU A 21 -0.05 -7.33 -8.13
C LEU A 21 -0.76 -6.97 -9.45
N ASP A 22 -0.41 -5.83 -10.05
CA ASP A 22 -1.10 -5.26 -11.22
C ASP A 22 -2.62 -5.09 -11.00
N TRP A 23 -3.05 -4.85 -9.75
CA TRP A 23 -4.46 -4.62 -9.42
C TRP A 23 -4.89 -3.18 -9.69
N VAL A 24 -3.93 -2.26 -9.73
CA VAL A 24 -4.14 -0.85 -10.03
C VAL A 24 -3.16 -0.39 -11.10
N LYS A 25 -3.63 0.47 -12.00
CA LYS A 25 -2.80 1.12 -13.02
C LYS A 25 -3.07 2.60 -13.08
N GLU A 26 -2.06 3.35 -13.51
CA GLU A 26 -2.18 4.79 -13.71
C GLU A 26 -3.17 5.09 -14.83
N THR A 27 -3.94 6.15 -14.64
CA THR A 27 -4.91 6.62 -15.64
C THR A 27 -4.28 7.57 -16.67
N GLY A 28 -3.05 8.02 -16.42
CA GLY A 28 -2.39 9.11 -17.15
C GLY A 28 -2.85 10.51 -16.71
N LYS A 29 -3.84 10.62 -15.82
CA LYS A 29 -4.30 11.89 -15.27
C LYS A 29 -3.53 12.24 -14.01
N THR A 30 -3.10 13.49 -13.91
CA THR A 30 -2.41 14.05 -12.75
C THR A 30 -3.00 15.39 -12.36
N GLU A 31 -2.85 15.75 -11.09
CA GLU A 31 -3.25 17.05 -10.54
C GLU A 31 -2.12 17.62 -9.67
N ALA A 32 -2.10 18.95 -9.58
CA ALA A 32 -1.20 19.64 -8.66
C ALA A 32 -1.45 19.17 -7.22
N SER A 33 -0.38 18.77 -6.54
CA SER A 33 -0.46 18.43 -5.12
C SER A 33 -0.30 19.68 -4.26
N ALA A 34 -0.80 19.63 -3.03
CA ALA A 34 -0.55 20.68 -2.04
C ALA A 34 0.95 20.83 -1.68
N ILE A 35 1.78 19.85 -2.04
CA ILE A 35 3.24 19.95 -1.87
C ILE A 35 3.84 20.74 -3.04
N GLN A 36 3.28 20.61 -4.25
CA GLN A 36 3.69 21.39 -5.43
C GLN A 36 3.25 22.84 -5.34
N GLU A 37 2.06 23.09 -4.81
CA GLU A 37 1.55 24.46 -4.61
C GLU A 37 1.05 24.62 -3.16
N PRO A 38 1.96 24.88 -2.20
CA PRO A 38 1.59 25.05 -0.79
C PRO A 38 0.83 26.35 -0.54
N ALA A 39 0.98 27.36 -1.40
CA ALA A 39 0.26 28.62 -1.36
C ALA A 39 0.12 29.17 -2.80
N PRO A 40 -0.91 30.00 -3.09
CA PRO A 40 -1.12 30.55 -4.43
C PRO A 40 0.12 31.26 -4.96
N GLY A 41 0.60 30.82 -6.12
CA GLY A 41 1.79 31.39 -6.78
C GLY A 41 3.14 30.93 -6.22
N VAL A 42 3.17 30.08 -5.18
CA VAL A 42 4.38 29.44 -4.68
C VAL A 42 4.46 28.04 -5.27
N VAL A 43 5.38 27.82 -6.22
CA VAL A 43 5.57 26.52 -6.87
C VAL A 43 6.82 25.84 -6.31
N ASN A 44 6.66 24.64 -5.76
CA ASN A 44 7.75 23.75 -5.41
C ASN A 44 7.97 22.73 -6.54
N PRO A 45 9.05 22.87 -7.34
CA PRO A 45 9.32 21.98 -8.46
C PRO A 45 9.70 20.55 -8.04
N GLU A 46 10.13 20.34 -6.79
CA GLU A 46 10.43 19.00 -6.25
C GLU A 46 9.18 18.26 -5.76
N GLY A 47 8.06 18.97 -5.63
CA GLY A 47 6.80 18.39 -5.23
C GLY A 47 6.31 17.36 -6.25
N LYS A 48 5.88 16.20 -5.78
CA LYS A 48 5.27 15.19 -6.65
C LYS A 48 3.78 15.51 -6.89
N PRO A 49 3.27 15.34 -8.11
CA PRO A 49 1.84 15.53 -8.38
C PRO A 49 1.00 14.42 -7.77
N ARG A 50 -0.30 14.69 -7.65
CA ARG A 50 -1.31 13.66 -7.37
C ARG A 50 -1.52 12.84 -8.64
N VAL A 51 -1.37 11.53 -8.55
CA VAL A 51 -1.54 10.61 -9.67
C VAL A 51 -2.81 9.80 -9.47
N TYR A 52 -3.67 9.78 -10.49
CA TYR A 52 -4.93 9.03 -10.43
C TYR A 52 -4.73 7.59 -10.93
N TYR A 53 -5.20 6.65 -10.13
CA TYR A 53 -5.17 5.21 -10.42
C TYR A 53 -6.59 4.68 -10.68
N ARG A 54 -6.68 3.64 -11.50
CA ARG A 54 -7.90 2.84 -11.71
C ARG A 54 -7.63 1.37 -11.45
N LEU A 55 -8.67 0.63 -11.06
CA LEU A 55 -8.61 -0.82 -10.94
C LEU A 55 -8.45 -1.45 -12.33
N THR A 56 -7.62 -2.49 -12.39
CA THR A 56 -7.52 -3.39 -13.55
C THR A 56 -8.58 -4.49 -13.46
N ALA A 57 -8.71 -5.31 -14.50
CA ALA A 57 -9.58 -6.49 -14.43
C ALA A 57 -9.15 -7.47 -13.32
N ALA A 58 -7.84 -7.57 -13.04
CA ALA A 58 -7.32 -8.37 -11.92
C ALA A 58 -7.72 -7.74 -10.57
N GLY A 59 -7.60 -6.42 -10.43
CA GLY A 59 -8.02 -5.71 -9.22
C GLY A 59 -9.51 -5.83 -8.94
N TRP A 60 -10.35 -5.82 -9.98
CA TRP A 60 -11.80 -6.04 -9.84
C TRP A 60 -12.17 -7.47 -9.42
N LYS A 61 -11.36 -8.47 -9.80
CA LYS A 61 -11.59 -9.88 -9.45
C LYS A 61 -11.00 -10.27 -8.09
N ALA A 62 -10.14 -9.44 -7.51
CA ALA A 62 -9.50 -9.70 -6.23
C ALA A 62 -10.55 -9.83 -5.11
N SER A 63 -10.45 -10.91 -4.34
CA SER A 63 -11.34 -11.16 -3.22
C SER A 63 -11.05 -10.24 -2.03
N LEU A 64 -12.02 -10.12 -1.12
CA LEU A 64 -11.83 -9.37 0.14
C LEU A 64 -10.65 -9.90 0.97
N ALA A 65 -10.42 -11.22 0.95
CA ALA A 65 -9.30 -11.83 1.67
C ALA A 65 -7.95 -11.39 1.10
N GLU A 66 -7.82 -11.36 -0.23
CA GLU A 66 -6.61 -10.93 -0.93
C GLU A 66 -6.38 -9.42 -0.76
N ILE A 67 -7.43 -8.60 -0.86
CA ILE A 67 -7.36 -7.16 -0.62
C ILE A 67 -6.97 -6.86 0.84
N SER A 68 -7.47 -7.64 1.79
CA SER A 68 -7.13 -7.46 3.22
C SER A 68 -5.65 -7.72 3.52
N ASN A 69 -5.01 -8.61 2.74
CA ASN A 69 -3.62 -8.98 2.94
C ASN A 69 -2.91 -9.28 1.60
N PRO A 70 -2.60 -8.23 0.81
CA PRO A 70 -1.99 -8.40 -0.52
C PRO A 70 -0.58 -8.97 -0.46
N VAL A 71 0.08 -8.93 0.71
CA VAL A 71 1.40 -9.54 0.91
C VAL A 71 1.33 -11.05 0.80
N ARG A 72 0.26 -11.70 1.29
CA ARG A 72 0.08 -13.15 1.13
C ARG A 72 -0.16 -13.54 -0.33
N THR A 73 -0.80 -12.67 -1.10
CA THR A 73 -0.99 -12.88 -2.54
C THR A 73 0.33 -12.73 -3.30
N LEU A 74 1.16 -11.74 -2.94
CA LEU A 74 2.50 -11.54 -3.53
C LEU A 74 3.48 -12.67 -3.17
N TYR A 75 3.36 -13.22 -1.97
CA TYR A 75 4.27 -14.24 -1.45
C TYR A 75 3.49 -15.41 -0.81
N PRO A 76 2.87 -16.28 -1.64
CA PRO A 76 2.06 -17.39 -1.15
C PRO A 76 2.82 -18.38 -0.25
N GLN A 77 4.14 -18.46 -0.40
CA GLN A 77 5.03 -19.30 0.42
C GLN A 77 5.09 -18.87 1.89
N PHE A 78 4.76 -17.61 2.21
CA PHE A 78 4.69 -17.11 3.58
C PHE A 78 3.26 -17.24 4.11
N ASP A 79 2.82 -18.48 4.19
CA ASP A 79 1.48 -18.84 4.56
C ASP A 79 1.25 -18.76 6.09
N SER A 80 0.08 -19.21 6.53
CA SER A 80 -0.29 -19.23 7.93
C SER A 80 0.54 -20.23 8.74
N ALA A 81 0.97 -21.34 8.14
CA ALA A 81 1.85 -22.28 8.81
C ALA A 81 3.22 -21.63 9.09
N TYR A 82 3.81 -20.98 8.08
CA TYR A 82 5.04 -20.21 8.23
C TYR A 82 4.93 -19.16 9.35
N ALA A 83 3.85 -18.37 9.35
CA ALA A 83 3.61 -17.35 10.36
C ALA A 83 3.47 -17.94 11.79
N LYS A 84 2.79 -19.09 11.93
CA LYS A 84 2.68 -19.80 13.21
C LYS A 84 4.04 -20.28 13.71
N THR A 85 4.85 -20.87 12.83
CA THR A 85 6.20 -21.33 13.17
C THR A 85 7.09 -20.18 13.64
N LYS A 86 7.11 -19.06 12.91
CA LYS A 86 7.86 -17.87 13.32
C LYS A 86 7.37 -17.27 14.65
N ARG A 87 6.06 -17.25 14.88
CA ARG A 87 5.49 -16.75 16.15
C ARG A 87 5.93 -17.62 17.33
N LYS A 88 5.93 -18.94 17.18
CA LYS A 88 6.46 -19.87 18.20
C LYS A 88 7.95 -19.60 18.47
N LEU A 89 8.78 -19.51 17.44
CA LEU A 89 10.22 -19.23 17.59
C LEU A 89 10.48 -17.94 18.36
N HIS A 90 9.75 -16.86 18.07
CA HIS A 90 9.86 -15.60 18.81
C HIS A 90 9.43 -15.69 20.28
N GLN A 91 8.49 -16.57 20.62
CA GLN A 91 8.11 -16.81 22.02
C GLN A 91 9.24 -17.51 22.77
N TYR A 92 9.90 -18.49 22.13
CA TYR A 92 11.00 -19.23 22.74
C TYR A 92 12.31 -18.45 22.80
N ALA A 93 12.58 -17.54 21.86
CA ALA A 93 13.78 -16.70 21.85
C ALA A 93 13.79 -15.58 22.92
N LYS A 94 12.71 -15.45 23.71
CA LYS A 94 12.62 -14.51 24.85
C LYS A 94 12.92 -15.17 26.20
N TYR A 95 13.27 -16.46 26.20
CA TYR A 95 13.75 -17.23 27.34
C TYR A 95 15.19 -17.64 27.08
#